data_AF-A0A9Q1B8W5-F1
#
_entry.id   AF-A0A9Q1B8W5-F1
#
_cell.length_a   1.000
_cell.length_b   1.000
_cell.length_c   1.000
_cell.angle_alpha   90.00
_cell.angle_beta   90.00
_cell.angle_gamma   90.00
#
_symmetry.space_group_name_H-M   'P 1'
#
loop_
_entity.id
_entity.type
_entity.pdbx_description
1 polymer ?
#
loop_
_entity_poly.entity_id
_entity_poly.type
_entity_poly.pdbx_seq_one_letter_code
_entity_poly.pdbx_strand_id
1 'polypeptide(L)'
;MPNFLADLVEDFLDSYYRMYPDMSMKPKFHYLIHYPEHLVNFGPLVHTWTLRFEGKHNYFKEVASLTNQKAQRLSDSLPNGDALLH
;
A
#
# COMPACT_ATOMS: atom_id res chain seq x y z
N MET A 1 -10.28 31.23 3.76
CA MET A 1 -9.00 31.07 4.48
C MET A 1 -7.96 30.67 3.45
N PRO A 2 -6.88 31.43 3.25
CA PRO A 2 -5.78 30.95 2.41
C PRO A 2 -5.25 29.65 3.03
N ASN A 3 -5.13 28.61 2.20
CA ASN A 3 -4.67 27.30 2.65
C ASN A 3 -3.15 27.28 2.47
N PHE A 4 -2.41 27.66 3.52
CA PHE A 4 -0.95 27.76 3.49
C PHE A 4 -0.26 26.54 2.86
N LEU A 5 -0.79 25.34 3.07
CA LEU A 5 -0.27 24.13 2.43
C LEU A 5 -0.48 24.12 0.91
N ALA A 6 -1.62 24.61 0.42
CA ALA A 6 -1.88 24.74 -1.01
C ALA A 6 -0.88 25.71 -1.66
N ASP A 7 -0.63 26.86 -1.03
CA ASP A 7 0.33 27.86 -1.53
C ASP A 7 1.74 27.26 -1.62
N LEU A 8 2.18 26.54 -0.59
CA LEU A 8 3.47 25.84 -0.60
C LEU A 8 3.57 24.76 -1.67
N VAL A 9 2.48 24.03 -1.91
CA VAL A 9 2.43 22.99 -2.94
C VAL A 9 2.53 23.63 -4.34
N GLU A 10 1.82 24.73 -4.56
CA GLU A 10 1.88 25.49 -5.81
C GLU A 10 3.31 26.00 -6.07
N ASP A 11 3.90 26.72 -5.11
CA ASP A 11 5.26 27.25 -5.21
C ASP A 11 6.31 26.16 -5.49
N PHE A 12 6.17 25.00 -4.86
CA PHE A 12 7.03 23.84 -5.08
C PHE A 12 6.90 23.29 -6.50
N LEU A 13 5.67 23.09 -6.98
CA LEU A 13 5.41 22.54 -8.31
C LEU A 13 5.88 23.51 -9.40
N ASP A 14 5.62 24.80 -9.23
CA ASP A 14 6.09 25.87 -10.11
C ASP A 14 7.62 25.85 -10.24
N SER A 15 8.31 25.78 -9.10
CA SER A 15 9.77 25.71 -9.06
C SER A 15 10.29 24.43 -9.73
N TYR A 16 9.65 23.29 -9.48
CA TYR A 16 10.03 22.00 -10.07
C TYR A 16 9.93 22.03 -11.59
N TYR A 17 8.81 22.51 -12.16
CA TYR A 17 8.63 22.53 -13.61
C TYR A 17 9.47 23.59 -14.31
N ARG A 18 9.82 24.70 -13.62
CA ARG A 18 10.80 25.66 -14.14
C ARG A 18 12.21 25.05 -14.23
N MET A 19 12.62 24.24 -13.26
CA MET A 19 13.93 23.58 -13.27
C MET A 19 13.99 22.36 -14.20
N TYR A 20 12.85 21.70 -14.43
CA TYR A 20 12.76 20.46 -15.20
C TYR A 20 11.61 20.52 -16.24
N PRO A 21 11.69 21.41 -17.25
CA PRO A 21 10.60 21.66 -18.19
C PRO A 21 10.26 20.44 -19.06
N ASP A 22 11.23 19.57 -19.33
CA ASP A 22 11.03 18.38 -20.18
C ASP A 22 10.49 17.16 -19.42
N MET A 23 10.29 17.26 -18.10
CA MET A 23 9.78 16.15 -17.30
C MET A 23 8.26 16.17 -17.21
N SER A 24 7.64 15.05 -17.59
CA SER A 24 6.20 14.83 -17.38
C SER A 24 5.80 14.87 -15.90
N MET A 25 4.58 15.33 -15.65
CA MET A 25 3.97 15.35 -14.32
C MET A 25 3.90 13.95 -13.72
N LYS A 26 4.60 13.75 -12.62
CA LYS A 26 4.58 12.48 -11.88
C LYS A 26 3.22 12.35 -11.16
N PRO A 27 2.61 11.15 -11.09
CA PRO A 27 1.37 10.93 -10.35
C PRO A 27 1.42 11.43 -8.89
N LYS A 28 2.59 11.33 -8.24
CA LYS A 28 2.81 11.85 -6.88
C LYS A 28 2.52 13.35 -6.76
N PHE A 29 2.87 14.13 -7.78
CA PHE A 29 2.60 15.57 -7.81
C PHE A 29 1.13 15.88 -8.05
N HIS A 30 0.44 15.07 -8.86
CA HIS A 30 -1.01 15.16 -9.02
C HIS A 30 -1.72 14.95 -7.68
N TYR A 31 -1.35 13.90 -6.94
CA TYR A 31 -1.93 13.65 -5.62
C TYR A 31 -1.62 14.75 -4.61
N LEU A 32 -0.43 15.36 -4.69
CA LEU A 32 0.00 16.42 -3.76
C LEU A 32 -0.90 17.65 -3.80
N ILE A 33 -1.46 18.01 -4.97
CA ILE A 33 -2.40 19.13 -5.15
C ILE A 33 -3.67 18.93 -4.29
N HIS A 34 -4.07 17.69 -4.03
CA HIS A 34 -5.26 17.35 -3.24
C HIS A 34 -4.98 17.23 -1.73
N TYR A 35 -3.72 17.28 -1.29
CA TYR A 35 -3.38 17.17 0.13
C TYR A 35 -4.03 18.23 1.02
N PRO A 36 -4.12 19.51 0.61
CA PRO A 36 -4.76 20.53 1.41
C PRO A 36 -6.26 20.24 1.66
N GLU A 37 -6.98 19.79 0.63
CA GLU A 37 -8.39 19.38 0.75
C GLU A 37 -8.53 18.12 1.62
N HIS A 38 -7.70 17.10 1.37
CA HIS A 38 -7.73 15.86 2.15
C HIS A 38 -7.41 16.09 3.63
N LEU A 39 -6.51 17.02 3.95
CA LEU A 39 -6.19 17.36 5.34
C LEU A 39 -7.39 17.97 6.06
N VAL A 40 -8.16 18.82 5.37
CA VAL A 40 -9.40 19.42 5.92
C VAL A 40 -10.48 18.35 6.11
N ASN A 41 -10.65 17.46 5.13
CA ASN A 41 -11.75 16.49 5.12
C ASN A 41 -11.48 15.26 6.00
N PHE A 42 -10.24 14.79 6.07
CA PHE A 42 -9.87 13.52 6.72
C PHE A 42 -8.90 13.68 7.90
N GLY A 43 -8.39 14.90 8.13
CA GLY A 43 -7.37 15.15 9.14
C GLY A 43 -5.97 14.70 8.70
N PRO A 44 -5.08 14.38 9.65
CA PRO A 44 -3.70 14.02 9.32
C PRO A 44 -3.59 12.81 8.37
N LEU A 45 -2.96 13.01 7.21
CA LEU A 45 -2.84 11.97 6.18
C LEU A 45 -2.06 10.74 6.62
N VAL A 46 -1.24 10.84 7.67
CA VAL A 46 -0.53 9.68 8.25
C VAL A 46 -1.48 8.54 8.65
N HIS A 47 -2.73 8.86 8.99
CA HIS A 47 -3.74 7.86 9.36
C HIS A 47 -4.29 7.08 8.15
N THR A 48 -4.09 7.58 6.93
CA THR A 48 -4.56 6.95 5.68
C THR A 48 -3.47 6.16 4.95
N TRP A 49 -2.22 6.18 5.42
CA TRP A 49 -1.11 5.51 4.74
C TRP A 49 -1.12 3.99 4.91
N THR A 50 -0.69 3.28 3.86
CA THR A 50 -0.69 1.82 3.81
C THR A 50 0.53 1.16 4.46
N LEU A 51 1.55 1.95 4.83
CA LEU A 51 2.83 1.46 5.38
C LEU A 51 2.65 0.53 6.58
N ARG A 52 1.67 0.79 7.45
CA ARG A 52 1.34 -0.08 8.60
C ARG A 52 0.89 -1.49 8.19
N PHE A 53 0.22 -1.61 7.05
CA PHE A 53 -0.23 -2.90 6.51
C PHE A 53 0.92 -3.60 5.80
N GLU A 54 1.72 -2.85 5.04
CA GLU A 54 2.94 -3.37 4.39
C GLU A 54 3.92 -3.93 5.42
N GLY A 55 4.11 -3.26 6.56
CA GLY A 55 4.97 -3.75 7.65
C GLY A 55 4.51 -5.09 8.23
N LYS A 56 3.19 -5.38 8.22
CA LYS A 56 2.63 -6.66 8.68
C LYS A 56 2.55 -7.71 7.57
N HIS A 57 2.81 -7.34 6.31
CA HIS A 57 2.65 -8.23 5.16
C HIS A 57 3.53 -9.48 5.26
N ASN A 58 4.78 -9.33 5.71
CA ASN A 58 5.71 -10.46 5.86
C ASN A 58 5.23 -11.48 6.90
N TYR A 59 4.71 -11.01 8.03
CA TYR A 59 4.11 -11.87 9.06
C TYR A 59 2.97 -12.71 8.47
N PHE A 60 2.06 -12.08 7.73
CA PHE A 60 0.93 -12.80 7.13
C PHE A 60 1.37 -13.78 6.05
N LYS A 61 2.41 -13.48 5.27
CA LYS A 61 3.01 -14.43 4.32
C LYS A 61 3.56 -15.68 5.01
N GLU A 62 4.25 -15.49 6.14
CA GLU A 62 4.80 -16.60 6.90
C GLU A 62 3.69 -17.51 7.45
N VAL A 63 2.67 -16.92 8.09
CA VAL A 63 1.50 -17.64 8.59
C VAL A 63 0.79 -18.41 7.46
N ALA A 64 0.60 -17.80 6.30
CA ALA A 64 -0.02 -18.44 5.14
C ALA A 64 0.83 -19.64 4.65
N SER A 65 2.15 -19.48 4.55
CA SER A 65 3.06 -20.55 4.16
C SER A 65 3.00 -21.74 5.11
N LEU A 66 3.03 -21.49 6.42
CA LEU A 66 2.94 -22.53 7.45
C LEU A 66 1.59 -23.26 7.40
N THR A 67 0.51 -22.53 7.19
CA THR A 67 -0.85 -23.10 7.10
C THR A 67 -0.98 -24.00 5.87
N ASN A 68 -0.48 -23.55 4.72
CA ASN A 68 -0.48 -24.34 3.49
C ASN A 68 0.37 -25.61 3.62
N GLN A 69 1.54 -25.52 4.26
CA GLN A 69 2.37 -26.70 4.53
C GLN A 69 1.67 -27.71 5.45
N LYS A 70 0.94 -27.24 6.48
CA LYS A 70 0.16 -28.12 7.35
C LYS A 70 -0.99 -28.80 6.59
N ALA A 71 -1.69 -28.07 5.73
CA ALA A 71 -2.76 -28.62 4.90
C ALA A 71 -2.23 -29.71 3.96
N GLN A 72 -1.09 -29.48 3.32
CA GLN A 72 -0.44 -30.47 2.45
C GLN A 72 -0.03 -31.73 3.22
N ARG A 73 0.58 -31.58 4.40
CA ARG A 73 0.97 -32.75 5.21
C ARG A 73 -0.24 -33.57 5.66
N LEU A 74 -1.37 -32.92 5.93
CA LEU A 74 -2.60 -33.60 6.32
C LEU A 74 -3.17 -34.41 5.14
N SER A 75 -3.18 -33.84 3.92
CA SER A 75 -3.60 -34.58 2.71
C SER A 75 -2.67 -35.76 2.42
N ASP A 76 -1.37 -35.61 2.65
CA ASP A 76 -0.39 -36.68 2.41
C ASP A 76 -0.45 -37.80 3.47
N SER A 77 -1.02 -37.51 4.65
CA SER A 77 -1.15 -38.45 5.78
C SER A 77 -2.41 -39.30 5.78
N LEU A 78 -3.41 -38.95 4.95
CA LEU A 78 -4.61 -39.76 4.78
C LEU A 78 -4.24 -41.03 3.96
N PRO A 79 -4.62 -42.23 4.42
CA PRO A 79 -4.37 -43.44 3.64
C PRO A 79 -5.09 -43.31 2.29
N ASN A 80 -4.37 -43.55 1.20
CA ASN A 80 -4.98 -43.70 -0.12
C ASN A 80 -6.11 -44.75 0.00
N GLY A 81 -7.28 -44.46 -0.56
CA GLY A 81 -8.50 -45.26 -0.42
C GLY A 81 -8.42 -46.70 -0.95
N ASP A 82 -7.24 -47.19 -1.29
CA ASP A 82 -6.95 -48.54 -1.81
C ASP A 82 -6.77 -49.58 -0.68
N ALA A 83 -6.74 -49.18 0.59
CA ALA A 83 -6.48 -50.09 1.71
C ALA A 83 -7.71 -50.79 2.31
N LEU A 84 -8.92 -50.64 1.74
CA LEU A 84 -10.18 -51.18 2.30
C LEU A 84 -10.91 -52.20 1.41
N LEU A 85 -10.23 -52.84 0.43
CA LEU A 85 -10.84 -53.83 -0.46
C LEU A 85 -10.10 -55.19 -0.52
N HIS A 86 -9.67 -55.73 0.62
CA HIS A 86 -9.18 -57.11 0.71
C HIS A 86 -9.89 -57.91 1.80
#